data_AF-A0A0N0AR51-F1
#
_entry.id   AF-A0A0N0AR51-F1
#
_cell.length_a   1.000
_cell.length_b   1.000
_cell.length_c   1.000
_cell.angle_alpha   90.00
_cell.angle_beta   90.00
_cell.angle_gamma   90.00
#
_symmetry.space_group_name_H-M   'P 1'
#
loop_
_entity.id
_entity.type
_entity.pdbx_description
1 polymer ?
#
loop_
_entity_poly.entity_id
_entity_poly.type
_entity_poly.pdbx_seq_one_letter_code
_entity_poly.pdbx_strand_id
1 'polypeptide(L)'
;MGFADARAAADRAETVQRNQAARTVADNSVDANDCRELLLMLGLPDPPEDDAPVRTRNERAQDQRAAEQRVPDYPYQDAPAASYQAGARE
;
A
#
# COMPACT_ATOMS: atom_id res chain seq x y z
N MET A 1 14.31 15.04 40.38
CA MET A 1 13.19 15.00 39.42
C MET A 1 12.06 14.23 40.06
N GLY A 2 10.88 14.85 40.18
CA GLY A 2 9.70 14.24 40.81
C GLY A 2 8.82 13.51 39.80
N PHE A 3 7.94 12.63 40.27
CA PHE A 3 7.00 11.87 39.42
C PHE A 3 6.15 12.74 38.50
N ALA A 4 5.79 13.96 38.93
CA ALA A 4 5.04 14.91 38.11
C ALA A 4 5.82 15.36 36.87
N ASP A 5 7.12 15.62 37.01
CA ASP A 5 8.00 16.02 35.90
C ASP A 5 8.26 14.83 34.96
N ALA A 6 8.48 13.64 35.53
CA ALA A 6 8.61 12.41 34.75
C ALA A 6 7.33 12.10 33.94
N ARG A 7 6.15 12.35 34.52
CA ARG A 7 4.87 12.16 33.82
C ARG A 7 4.68 13.20 32.71
N ALA A 8 4.95 14.48 32.99
CA ALA A 8 4.89 15.52 31.97
C ALA A 8 5.88 15.26 30.81
N ALA A 9 7.06 14.70 31.11
CA ALA A 9 8.01 14.28 30.09
C ALA A 9 7.51 13.07 29.27
N ALA A 10 6.89 12.10 29.92
CA ALA A 10 6.28 10.94 29.25
C ALA A 10 5.14 11.36 28.31
N ASP A 11 4.25 12.25 28.75
CA ASP A 11 3.12 12.73 27.93
C ASP A 11 3.61 13.47 26.66
N ARG A 12 4.70 14.26 26.80
CA ARG A 12 5.35 14.89 25.64
C ARG A 12 5.98 13.87 24.69
N ALA A 13 6.65 12.86 25.23
CA ALA A 13 7.26 11.80 24.43
C ALA A 13 6.22 10.97 23.68
N GLU A 14 5.09 10.64 24.32
CA GLU A 14 3.96 9.97 23.66
C GLU A 14 3.44 10.82 22.50
N THR A 15 3.24 12.12 22.71
CA THR A 15 2.77 13.03 21.66
C THR A 15 3.73 13.04 20.46
N VAL A 16 5.04 13.06 20.69
CA VAL A 16 6.04 12.99 19.62
C VAL A 16 5.96 11.65 18.86
N GLN A 17 5.83 10.53 19.58
CA GLN A 17 5.71 9.21 18.97
C GLN A 17 4.44 9.07 18.12
N ARG A 18 3.30 9.57 18.60
CA ARG A 18 2.04 9.55 17.84
C ARG A 18 2.14 10.36 16.55
N ASN A 19 2.78 11.53 16.60
CA ASN A 19 3.02 12.35 15.41
C ASN A 19 3.97 11.66 14.41
N GLN A 20 5.01 10.98 14.90
CA GLN A 20 5.93 10.24 14.04
C GLN A 20 5.26 9.01 13.39
N ALA A 21 4.38 8.33 14.13
CA ALA A 21 3.58 7.24 13.59
C ALA A 21 2.62 7.74 12.51
N ALA A 22 1.93 8.86 12.75
CA ALA A 22 1.03 9.47 11.77
C ALA A 22 1.76 9.84 10.47
N ARG A 23 2.98 10.41 10.55
CA ARG A 23 3.84 10.67 9.38
C ARG A 23 4.26 9.40 8.64
N THR A 24 4.55 8.33 9.38
CA THR A 24 4.91 7.05 8.78
C THR A 24 3.75 6.45 7.99
N VAL A 25 2.52 6.54 8.52
CA VAL A 25 1.29 6.15 7.81
C VAL A 25 1.08 7.06 6.59
N ALA A 26 1.20 8.38 6.79
CA ALA A 26 1.55 9.40 5.80
C ALA A 26 2.25 8.86 4.55
N ASP A 27 3.53 8.55 4.75
CA ASP A 27 4.48 8.22 3.70
C ASP A 27 4.21 6.86 3.04
N ASN A 28 3.55 5.94 3.74
CA ASN A 28 3.31 4.56 3.28
C ASN A 28 1.88 4.31 2.81
N SER A 29 0.96 5.24 3.03
CA SER A 29 -0.42 5.12 2.56
C SER A 29 -0.50 5.17 1.03
N VAL A 30 -1.49 4.47 0.50
CA VAL A 30 -1.73 4.42 -0.93
C VAL A 30 -2.36 5.72 -1.41
N ASP A 31 -3.25 6.34 -0.66
CA ASP A 31 -3.85 7.63 -1.02
C ASP A 31 -4.34 8.35 0.24
N ALA A 32 -4.85 9.59 0.07
CA ALA A 32 -5.32 10.40 1.18
C ALA A 32 -6.54 9.82 1.92
N ASN A 33 -7.34 8.97 1.27
CA ASN A 33 -8.45 8.27 1.91
C ASN A 33 -7.95 7.05 2.71
N ASP A 34 -7.08 6.23 2.12
CA ASP A 34 -6.41 5.11 2.79
C ASP A 34 -5.62 5.57 4.02
N CYS A 35 -4.89 6.69 3.91
CA CYS A 35 -4.21 7.32 5.04
C CYS A 35 -5.18 7.62 6.20
N ARG A 36 -6.29 8.30 5.91
CA ARG A 36 -7.28 8.68 6.93
C ARG A 36 -7.89 7.47 7.62
N GLU A 37 -8.26 6.45 6.84
CA GLU A 37 -8.78 5.18 7.40
C GLU A 37 -7.76 4.51 8.32
N LEU A 38 -6.49 4.43 7.89
CA LEU A 38 -5.42 3.84 8.71
C LEU A 38 -5.14 4.66 9.98
N LEU A 39 -5.15 5.99 9.92
CA LEU A 39 -5.01 6.85 11.09
C LEU A 39 -6.15 6.66 12.09
N LEU A 40 -7.40 6.56 11.60
CA LEU A 40 -8.58 6.27 12.42
C LEU A 40 -8.48 4.92 13.11
N MET A 41 -8.08 3.87 12.37
CA MET A 41 -7.90 2.52 12.92
C MET A 41 -6.83 2.47 14.01
N LEU A 42 -5.77 3.26 13.88
CA LEU A 42 -4.65 3.33 14.83
C LEU A 42 -4.89 4.35 15.95
N GLY A 43 -6.00 5.10 15.92
CA GLY A 43 -6.28 6.19 16.85
C GLY A 43 -5.22 7.30 16.83
N LEU A 44 -4.58 7.51 15.68
CA LEU A 44 -3.54 8.53 15.49
C LEU A 44 -4.17 9.86 15.09
N PRO A 45 -3.55 11.00 15.45
CA PRO A 45 -4.03 12.30 15.01
C PRO A 45 -3.81 12.48 13.51
N ASP A 46 -4.65 13.31 12.87
CA ASP A 46 -4.42 13.74 11.50
C ASP A 46 -3.09 14.51 11.41
N PRO A 47 -2.26 14.24 10.40
CA PRO A 47 -1.08 15.04 10.13
C PRO A 47 -1.52 16.47 9.74
N PRO A 48 -0.72 17.49 10.09
CA PRO A 48 -1.04 18.88 9.72
C PRO A 48 -1.16 19.01 8.20
N GLU A 49 -2.26 19.63 7.73
CA GLU A 49 -2.65 19.73 6.30
C GLU A 49 -1.73 20.59 5.40
N ASP A 50 -0.55 21.01 5.89
CA ASP A 50 0.33 21.95 5.18
C ASP A 50 1.07 21.31 3.98
N ASP A 51 1.13 19.98 3.92
CA ASP A 51 1.61 19.26 2.74
C ASP A 51 0.42 18.93 1.84
N ALA A 52 0.19 19.81 0.85
CA ALA A 52 -0.62 19.58 -0.35
C ALA A 52 -0.45 18.14 -0.89
N PRO A 53 -1.41 17.57 -1.65
CA PRO A 53 -1.40 16.16 -2.03
C PRO A 53 -0.21 15.82 -2.92
N VAL A 54 0.94 15.61 -2.31
CA VAL A 54 2.11 15.00 -2.93
C VAL A 54 1.69 13.58 -3.10
N ARG A 55 1.41 13.19 -4.36
CA ARG A 55 1.20 11.79 -4.71
C ARG A 55 2.23 10.96 -3.97
N THR A 56 1.76 10.12 -3.06
CA THR A 56 2.66 9.41 -2.18
C THR A 56 3.60 8.61 -3.06
N ARG A 57 4.80 8.31 -2.56
CA ARG A 57 5.72 7.46 -3.29
C ARG A 57 5.05 6.13 -3.68
N ASN A 58 4.08 5.68 -2.89
CA ASN A 58 3.30 4.48 -3.13
C ASN A 58 2.27 4.64 -4.26
N GLU A 59 1.58 5.77 -4.42
CA GLU A 59 0.73 6.03 -5.60
C GLU A 59 1.54 5.86 -6.89
N ARG A 60 2.71 6.49 -6.94
CA ARG A 60 3.57 6.44 -8.12
C ARG A 60 4.13 5.03 -8.38
N ALA A 61 4.40 4.26 -7.34
CA ALA A 61 4.89 2.89 -7.48
C ALA A 61 3.77 1.91 -7.89
N GLN A 62 2.53 2.16 -7.49
CA GLN A 62 1.37 1.37 -7.91
C GLN A 62 0.95 1.68 -9.33
N ASP A 63 0.93 2.95 -9.76
CA ASP A 63 0.69 3.31 -11.17
C ASP A 63 1.66 2.58 -12.12
N GLN A 64 2.93 2.45 -11.72
CA GLN A 64 3.93 1.68 -12.46
C GLN A 64 3.60 0.18 -12.51
N ARG A 65 3.26 -0.43 -11.37
CA ARG A 65 2.87 -1.85 -11.33
C ARG A 65 1.56 -2.15 -12.07
N ALA A 66 0.60 -1.24 -12.02
CA ALA A 66 -0.66 -1.36 -12.75
C ALA A 66 -0.44 -1.29 -14.27
N ALA A 67 0.51 -0.44 -14.72
CA ALA A 67 0.92 -0.40 -16.12
C ALA A 67 1.60 -1.72 -16.56
N GLU A 68 2.38 -2.35 -15.69
CA GLU A 68 3.05 -3.63 -15.96
C GLU A 68 2.11 -4.84 -15.91
N GLN A 69 1.04 -4.80 -15.11
CA GLN A 69 0.03 -5.87 -14.98
C GLN A 69 -1.08 -5.84 -16.04
N ARG A 70 -1.01 -4.93 -17.02
CA ARG A 70 -1.89 -4.98 -18.20
C ARG A 70 -1.46 -6.13 -19.12
N VAL A 71 -1.64 -7.36 -18.64
CA VAL A 71 -1.53 -8.58 -19.42
C VAL A 71 -2.62 -8.51 -20.50
N PRO A 72 -2.28 -8.54 -21.80
CA PRO A 72 -3.29 -8.68 -22.84
C PRO A 72 -3.96 -10.05 -22.66
N ASP A 73 -5.28 -10.05 -22.53
CA ASP A 73 -6.11 -11.26 -22.54
C ASP A 73 -5.91 -11.95 -23.89
N TYR A 74 -5.02 -12.95 -23.94
CA TYR A 74 -4.82 -13.79 -25.12
C TYR A 74 -5.78 -14.99 -25.00
N PRO A 75 -6.83 -15.07 -25.84
CA PRO A 75 -7.65 -16.26 -25.88
C PRO A 75 -6.83 -17.39 -26.50
N TYR A 76 -6.57 -18.43 -25.72
CA TYR A 76 -5.94 -19.67 -26.19
C TYR A 76 -6.94 -20.38 -27.13
N GLN A 77 -6.85 -20.11 -28.43
CA GLN A 77 -7.59 -20.86 -29.43
C GLN A 77 -6.89 -22.21 -29.69
N ASP A 78 -7.57 -23.24 -29.21
CA ASP A 78 -7.46 -24.68 -29.47
C ASP A 78 -6.66 -25.04 -30.75
N ALA A 79 -5.48 -25.64 -30.54
CA ALA A 79 -4.63 -26.16 -31.62
C ALA A 79 -5.15 -27.54 -32.09
N PRO A 80 -5.11 -27.86 -33.39
CA PRO A 80 -5.82 -29.00 -33.96
C PRO A 80 -5.21 -30.35 -33.57
N ALA A 81 -6.11 -31.30 -33.33
CA ALA A 81 -5.85 -32.69 -32.97
C ALA A 81 -4.76 -33.35 -33.85
N ALA A 82 -3.71 -33.82 -33.18
CA ALA A 82 -2.70 -34.70 -33.77
C ALA A 82 -3.35 -36.04 -34.14
N SER A 83 -3.42 -36.33 -35.44
CA SER A 83 -3.86 -37.60 -36.01
C SER A 83 -2.84 -38.71 -35.70
N TYR A 84 -3.23 -39.66 -34.84
CA TYR A 84 -2.52 -40.93 -34.68
C TYR A 84 -2.76 -41.80 -35.92
N GLN A 85 -1.78 -41.88 -36.81
CA GLN A 85 -1.80 -42.83 -37.92
C GLN A 85 -1.21 -44.16 -37.43
N ALA A 86 -2.07 -45.02 -36.88
CA ALA A 86 -1.73 -46.41 -36.58
C ALA A 86 -1.60 -47.17 -37.91
N GLY A 87 -0.44 -47.78 -38.12
CA GLY A 87 -0.13 -48.57 -39.32
C GLY A 87 -1.04 -49.79 -39.44
N ALA A 88 -1.77 -49.86 -40.54
CA ALA A 88 -2.38 -51.08 -41.04
C ALA A 88 -1.46 -51.64 -42.14
N ARG A 89 -0.87 -52.83 -41.94
CA ARG A 89 -0.57 -53.78 -43.02
C ARG A 89 -0.65 -55.22 -42.47
N GLU A 90 -1.44 -55.99 -43.21
CA GLU A 90 -1.77 -57.42 -43.10
C GLU A 90 -0.57 -58.33 -43.33
#